data_AF-A0A6L7JJ60-F1
#
_entry.id   AF-A0A6L7JJ60-F1
#
_cell.length_a   1.000
_cell.length_b   1.000
_cell.length_c   1.000
_cell.angle_alpha   90.00
_cell.angle_beta   90.00
_cell.angle_gamma   90.00
#
_symmetry.space_group_name_H-M   'P 1'
#
loop_
_entity.id
_entity.type
_entity.pdbx_description
1 polymer ?
#
loop_
_entity_poly.entity_id
_entity_poly.type
_entity_poly.pdbx_seq_one_letter_code
_entity_poly.pdbx_strand_id
1 'polypeptide(L)'
;MPGPSDQQMREYLDSGDFGGLFRRLGWDNPAEGLTKPIKVPIRVHIKKSVEASVEESIEKSVEETKAVAEKRGITVWVVTKAEIPPRLVQHQIVKATKRLSRDQLMVFSSPTEQLWLWPEQHPSGVGHRLVDHHYRMHQSNDALLQRLRDVCFTVAEEPELTAVKVLDRVRRSFNVEKVTKSFFGEFKDHHGRLTAHIKGIAEPDEQRWYASVLMNRLMFVYFIQRKGFVDDNRDYLRSRLPVVQERLGGNRFYGFFRQFLKPFFHEALGKPPADRCYDDPIIEEIIGGVPYVNGGIFELHSIEDTYDIQIPDTAFETLFDFFDQWRWHLDERPTGDAKEINPDILGFIFEQYVNKKQQGAYYTKPDVTGYMATSAIIPAVVDRLLDAGLENPCVLLKDSSDNYLHDAMSYGTDKPLPEGDLVPSEFPDPTLNIALAGERWCDVTHRRSRYKAQKELVNSGGVTDINDAITQNLDLAGLMTDYLYTLGSAEECQRAFEVLRSLTICDPTVGSGAFLLAALDVLDPLYTAVADRAEEIAGGGGDCLF
;
A
#
# COMPACT_ATOMS: atom_id res chain seq x y z
N MET A 1 -35.28 -4.89 -3.29
CA MET A 1 -35.52 -5.83 -2.17
C MET A 1 -34.65 -5.40 -1.00
N PRO A 2 -35.05 -5.59 0.26
CA PRO A 2 -34.11 -5.47 1.37
C PRO A 2 -32.95 -6.45 1.16
N GLY A 3 -31.73 -6.02 1.55
CA GLY A 3 -30.53 -6.85 1.47
C GLY A 3 -30.67 -8.16 2.27
N PRO A 4 -29.80 -9.16 2.04
CA PRO A 4 -29.85 -10.41 2.77
C PRO A 4 -29.54 -10.18 4.27
N SER A 5 -30.22 -10.93 5.13
CA SER A 5 -29.86 -11.00 6.55
C SER A 5 -28.53 -11.75 6.74
N ASP A 6 -27.91 -11.60 7.90
CA ASP A 6 -26.66 -12.30 8.26
C ASP A 6 -26.78 -13.81 8.13
N GLN A 7 -27.92 -14.37 8.54
CA GLN A 7 -28.21 -15.79 8.40
C GLN A 7 -28.22 -16.20 6.93
N GLN A 8 -28.90 -15.44 6.07
CA GLN A 8 -28.94 -15.73 4.63
C GLN A 8 -27.56 -15.62 3.98
N MET A 9 -26.75 -14.62 4.36
CA MET A 9 -25.38 -14.51 3.84
C MET A 9 -24.53 -15.72 4.27
N ARG A 10 -24.62 -16.16 5.52
CA ARG A 10 -23.94 -17.37 6.00
C ARG A 10 -24.36 -18.62 5.24
N GLU A 11 -25.66 -18.78 4.96
CA GLU A 11 -26.16 -19.91 4.17
C GLU A 11 -25.51 -19.95 2.77
N TYR A 12 -25.38 -18.81 2.09
CA TYR A 12 -24.70 -18.75 0.79
C TYR A 12 -23.19 -18.97 0.88
N LEU A 13 -22.54 -18.45 1.93
CA LEU A 13 -21.11 -18.67 2.16
C LEU A 13 -20.86 -20.17 2.38
N ASP A 14 -21.57 -20.79 3.30
CA ASP A 14 -21.40 -22.21 3.63
C ASP A 14 -21.77 -23.14 2.47
N SER A 15 -22.70 -22.75 1.59
CA SER A 15 -23.04 -23.52 0.39
C SER A 15 -22.10 -23.27 -0.79
N GLY A 16 -21.21 -22.27 -0.71
CA GLY A 16 -20.38 -21.82 -1.82
C GLY A 16 -21.17 -21.20 -3.00
N ASP A 17 -22.43 -20.79 -2.79
CA ASP A 17 -23.24 -20.14 -3.84
C ASP A 17 -22.99 -18.63 -3.89
N PHE A 18 -21.78 -18.26 -4.32
CA PHE A 18 -21.36 -16.87 -4.44
C PHE A 18 -22.20 -16.10 -5.47
N GLY A 19 -22.65 -16.75 -6.55
CA GLY A 19 -23.54 -16.11 -7.53
C GLY A 19 -24.91 -15.77 -6.94
N GLY A 20 -25.47 -16.63 -6.08
CA GLY A 20 -26.64 -16.33 -5.27
C GLY A 20 -26.41 -15.20 -4.28
N LEU A 21 -25.31 -15.26 -3.52
CA LEU A 21 -24.92 -14.22 -2.57
C LEU A 21 -24.88 -12.83 -3.22
N PHE A 22 -24.10 -12.68 -4.29
CA PHE A 22 -23.88 -11.40 -4.94
C PHE A 22 -25.14 -10.86 -5.62
N ARG A 23 -25.99 -11.72 -6.19
CA ARG A 23 -27.32 -11.29 -6.67
C ARG A 23 -28.19 -10.74 -5.55
N ARG A 24 -28.14 -11.33 -4.35
CA ARG A 24 -28.87 -10.82 -3.17
C ARG A 24 -28.27 -9.51 -2.67
N LEU A 25 -26.96 -9.31 -2.81
CA LEU A 25 -26.27 -8.04 -2.56
C LEU A 25 -26.50 -6.99 -3.66
N GLY A 26 -27.30 -7.28 -4.68
CA GLY A 26 -27.63 -6.33 -5.75
C GLY A 26 -26.53 -6.15 -6.80
N TRP A 27 -25.65 -7.14 -6.95
CA TRP A 27 -24.70 -7.19 -8.04
C TRP A 27 -25.33 -7.78 -9.30
N ASP A 28 -24.75 -7.43 -10.44
CA ASP A 28 -25.22 -7.84 -11.75
C ASP A 28 -24.57 -9.17 -12.15
N ASN A 29 -25.19 -9.88 -13.11
CA ASN A 29 -24.54 -11.05 -13.70
C ASN A 29 -23.32 -10.58 -14.51
N PRO A 30 -22.22 -11.37 -14.53
CA PRO A 30 -21.06 -11.05 -15.36
C PRO A 30 -21.44 -10.96 -16.84
N ALA A 31 -20.64 -10.22 -17.61
CA ALA A 31 -20.71 -10.22 -19.07
C ALA A 31 -20.69 -11.66 -19.64
N GLU A 32 -21.50 -11.93 -20.67
CA GLU A 32 -21.74 -13.29 -21.18
C GLU A 32 -20.45 -14.09 -21.47
N GLY A 33 -19.38 -13.42 -21.90
CA GLY A 33 -18.07 -14.04 -22.17
C GLY A 33 -17.27 -14.49 -20.93
N LEU A 34 -17.53 -13.93 -19.75
CA LEU A 34 -16.79 -14.21 -18.51
C LEU A 34 -17.51 -15.23 -17.60
N THR A 35 -18.74 -15.60 -17.95
CA THR A 35 -19.54 -16.58 -17.19
C THR A 35 -19.05 -18.02 -17.35
N LYS A 36 -18.27 -18.31 -18.38
CA LYS A 36 -17.65 -19.63 -18.60
C LYS A 36 -16.34 -19.72 -17.79
N PRO A 37 -15.99 -20.90 -17.25
CA PRO A 37 -14.71 -21.11 -16.62
C PRO A 37 -13.57 -20.74 -17.58
N ILE A 38 -12.65 -19.92 -17.07
CA ILE A 38 -11.46 -19.46 -17.77
C ILE A 38 -10.29 -20.29 -17.26
N LYS A 39 -9.53 -20.80 -18.20
CA LYS A 39 -8.34 -21.60 -17.94
C LYS A 39 -7.14 -20.68 -17.77
N VAL A 40 -6.65 -20.57 -16.54
CA VAL A 40 -5.45 -19.83 -16.20
C VAL A 40 -4.28 -20.81 -16.19
N PRO A 41 -3.31 -20.69 -17.11
CA PRO A 41 -2.11 -21.50 -17.05
C PRO A 41 -1.28 -21.06 -15.84
N ILE A 42 -1.02 -21.99 -14.93
CA ILE A 42 -0.18 -21.77 -13.76
C ILE A 42 1.15 -22.48 -13.96
N ARG A 43 2.20 -21.82 -13.49
CA ARG A 43 3.57 -22.29 -13.65
C ARG A 43 4.31 -22.14 -12.35
N VAL A 44 4.65 -23.26 -11.75
CA VAL A 44 5.45 -23.30 -10.54
C VAL A 44 6.82 -23.84 -10.92
N HIS A 45 7.85 -23.02 -10.71
CA HIS A 45 9.22 -23.50 -10.81
C HIS A 45 9.52 -24.22 -9.51
N ILE A 46 9.63 -25.55 -9.57
CA ILE A 46 9.89 -26.39 -8.42
C ILE A 46 11.36 -26.75 -8.43
N LYS A 47 12.03 -26.41 -7.33
CA LYS A 47 13.35 -26.92 -7.00
C LYS A 47 13.21 -28.05 -6.01
N LYS A 48 13.64 -29.25 -6.39
CA LYS A 48 13.81 -30.36 -5.45
C LYS A 48 15.31 -30.59 -5.25
N SER A 49 15.76 -30.45 -4.02
CA SER A 49 17.08 -30.92 -3.61
C SER A 49 17.04 -32.43 -3.41
N VAL A 50 17.65 -33.19 -4.33
CA VAL A 50 17.82 -34.65 -4.18
C VAL A 50 19.30 -34.97 -4.30
N GLU A 51 19.88 -35.54 -3.24
CA GLU A 51 21.22 -36.16 -3.21
C GLU A 51 22.31 -35.38 -3.98
N ALA A 52 22.64 -34.18 -3.49
CA ALA A 52 23.69 -33.29 -4.03
C ALA A 52 23.45 -32.76 -5.47
N SER A 53 22.25 -32.93 -6.01
CA SER A 53 21.80 -32.30 -7.27
C SER A 53 20.48 -31.54 -7.06
N VAL A 54 20.33 -30.41 -7.77
CA VAL A 54 19.07 -29.65 -7.84
C VAL A 54 18.38 -30.09 -9.12
N GLU A 55 17.26 -30.81 -8.99
CA GLU A 55 16.35 -31.03 -10.12
C GLU A 55 15.41 -29.83 -10.24
N GLU A 56 15.56 -29.08 -11.32
CA GLU A 56 14.63 -28.03 -11.71
C GLU A 56 13.55 -28.59 -12.63
N SER A 57 12.29 -28.37 -12.27
CA SER A 57 11.16 -28.70 -13.13
C SER A 57 10.13 -27.58 -13.12
N ILE A 58 9.49 -27.37 -14.26
CA ILE A 58 8.36 -26.46 -14.37
C ILE A 58 7.10 -27.30 -14.29
N GLU A 59 6.40 -27.22 -13.15
CA GLU A 59 5.06 -27.78 -13.06
C GLU A 59 4.10 -26.83 -13.77
N LYS A 60 3.45 -27.34 -14.82
CA LYS A 60 2.42 -26.63 -15.57
C LYS A 60 1.08 -27.20 -15.16
N SER A 61 0.29 -26.41 -14.46
CA SER A 61 -1.11 -26.74 -14.16
C SER A 61 -2.03 -25.74 -14.85
N VAL A 62 -3.32 -26.06 -14.88
CA VAL A 62 -4.35 -25.17 -15.39
C VAL A 62 -5.39 -25.02 -14.31
N GLU A 63 -5.57 -23.78 -13.88
CA GLU A 63 -6.55 -23.40 -12.88
C GLU A 63 -7.82 -22.89 -13.56
N GLU A 64 -8.98 -23.32 -13.08
CA GLU A 64 -10.25 -22.84 -13.59
C GLU A 64 -10.78 -21.76 -12.65
N THR A 65 -10.98 -20.57 -13.20
CA THR A 65 -11.58 -19.42 -12.51
C THR A 65 -12.84 -18.98 -13.23
N LYS A 66 -13.84 -18.53 -12.48
CA LYS A 66 -15.13 -18.12 -13.04
C LYS A 66 -15.58 -16.79 -12.46
N ALA A 67 -16.03 -15.87 -13.32
CA ALA A 67 -16.73 -14.69 -12.86
C ALA A 67 -18.14 -15.07 -12.38
N VAL A 68 -18.52 -14.65 -11.18
CA VAL A 68 -19.83 -14.96 -10.57
C VAL A 68 -20.73 -13.74 -10.43
N ALA A 69 -20.15 -12.53 -10.40
CA ALA A 69 -20.87 -11.27 -10.36
C ALA A 69 -20.03 -10.13 -10.94
N GLU A 70 -20.69 -9.06 -11.37
CA GLU A 70 -20.06 -7.81 -11.76
C GLU A 70 -20.82 -6.62 -11.17
N LYS A 71 -20.11 -5.54 -10.83
CA LYS A 71 -20.73 -4.25 -10.57
C LYS A 71 -19.92 -3.11 -11.16
N ARG A 72 -20.47 -2.46 -12.21
CA ARG A 72 -19.90 -1.25 -12.83
C ARG A 72 -18.38 -1.38 -13.11
N GLY A 73 -17.95 -2.53 -13.63
CA GLY A 73 -16.54 -2.80 -13.97
C GLY A 73 -15.70 -3.50 -12.89
N ILE A 74 -16.26 -3.79 -11.71
CA ILE A 74 -15.62 -4.66 -10.70
C ILE A 74 -16.16 -6.07 -10.86
N THR A 75 -15.28 -7.05 -11.05
CA THR A 75 -15.67 -8.45 -11.23
C THR A 75 -15.35 -9.28 -10.00
N VAL A 76 -16.27 -10.14 -9.58
CA VAL A 76 -16.02 -11.16 -8.56
C VAL A 76 -15.63 -12.46 -9.24
N TRP A 77 -14.43 -12.93 -8.96
CA TRP A 77 -13.87 -14.18 -9.46
C TRP A 77 -13.86 -15.24 -8.37
N VAL A 78 -14.20 -16.47 -8.73
CA VAL A 78 -14.21 -17.61 -7.82
C VAL A 78 -13.34 -18.73 -8.38
N VAL A 79 -12.49 -19.28 -7.52
CA VAL A 79 -11.71 -20.50 -7.75
C VAL A 79 -12.12 -21.52 -6.69
N THR A 80 -12.63 -22.66 -7.12
CA THR A 80 -13.06 -23.73 -6.21
C THR A 80 -12.09 -24.90 -6.30
N LYS A 81 -11.49 -25.28 -5.17
CA LYS A 81 -10.46 -26.33 -5.07
C LYS A 81 -10.67 -27.20 -3.84
N ALA A 82 -9.95 -28.31 -3.78
CA ALA A 82 -9.93 -29.15 -2.57
C ALA A 82 -9.31 -28.42 -1.37
N GLU A 83 -8.29 -27.59 -1.65
CA GLU A 83 -7.55 -26.79 -0.67
C GLU A 83 -7.28 -25.40 -1.25
N ILE A 84 -7.04 -24.41 -0.39
CA ILE A 84 -6.65 -23.07 -0.83
C ILE A 84 -5.26 -23.17 -1.47
N PRO A 85 -5.06 -22.68 -2.71
CA PRO A 85 -3.79 -22.84 -3.40
C PRO A 85 -2.67 -22.00 -2.74
N PRO A 86 -1.39 -22.38 -2.88
CA PRO A 86 -0.26 -21.61 -2.35
C PRO A 86 -0.20 -20.17 -2.88
N ARG A 87 0.48 -19.28 -2.17
CA ARG A 87 0.45 -17.83 -2.44
C ARG A 87 0.91 -17.45 -3.84
N LEU A 88 1.93 -18.13 -4.39
CA LEU A 88 2.38 -17.96 -5.78
C LEU A 88 1.26 -18.22 -6.80
N VAL A 89 0.48 -19.27 -6.59
CA VAL A 89 -0.63 -19.64 -7.49
C VAL A 89 -1.75 -18.60 -7.36
N GLN A 90 -2.02 -18.11 -6.15
CA GLN A 90 -2.97 -17.01 -5.94
C GLN A 90 -2.55 -15.76 -6.73
N HIS A 91 -1.28 -15.33 -6.64
CA HIS A 91 -0.74 -14.19 -7.40
C HIS A 91 -0.89 -14.36 -8.91
N GLN A 92 -0.53 -15.53 -9.45
CA GLN A 92 -0.66 -15.79 -10.89
C GLN A 92 -2.12 -15.74 -11.36
N ILE A 93 -3.07 -16.25 -10.58
CA ILE A 93 -4.51 -16.18 -10.89
C ILE A 93 -5.00 -14.74 -10.86
N VAL A 94 -4.68 -13.98 -9.82
CA VAL A 94 -5.02 -12.56 -9.70
C VAL A 94 -4.47 -11.79 -10.91
N LYS A 95 -3.23 -12.06 -11.30
CA LYS A 95 -2.58 -11.39 -12.44
C LYS A 95 -3.24 -11.72 -13.77
N ALA A 96 -3.58 -12.99 -14.00
CA ALA A 96 -4.25 -13.42 -15.22
C ALA A 96 -5.67 -12.82 -15.36
N THR A 97 -6.40 -12.72 -14.24
CA THR A 97 -7.78 -12.19 -14.21
C THR A 97 -7.86 -10.68 -14.34
N LYS A 98 -6.84 -9.93 -13.91
CA LYS A 98 -6.74 -8.47 -14.05
C LYS A 98 -6.82 -7.96 -15.50
N ARG A 99 -6.49 -8.80 -16.48
CA ARG A 99 -6.64 -8.45 -17.91
C ARG A 99 -8.06 -8.53 -18.43
N LEU A 100 -8.88 -9.28 -17.73
CA LEU A 100 -10.28 -9.53 -18.10
C LEU A 100 -11.21 -8.57 -17.37
N SER A 101 -10.79 -8.08 -16.20
CA SER A 101 -11.52 -7.11 -15.38
C SER A 101 -10.58 -6.08 -14.78
N ARG A 102 -10.94 -4.80 -14.89
CA ARG A 102 -10.12 -3.68 -14.41
C ARG A 102 -9.86 -3.73 -12.91
N ASP A 103 -10.92 -3.96 -12.14
CA ASP A 103 -10.89 -4.13 -10.69
C ASP A 103 -11.56 -5.46 -10.35
N GLN A 104 -11.10 -6.13 -9.29
CA GLN A 104 -11.58 -7.47 -8.98
C GLN A 104 -11.59 -7.79 -7.50
N LEU A 105 -12.52 -8.67 -7.13
CA LEU A 105 -12.55 -9.35 -5.84
C LEU A 105 -12.40 -10.85 -6.10
N MET A 106 -11.36 -11.47 -5.54
CA MET A 106 -11.06 -12.88 -5.76
C MET A 106 -11.53 -13.70 -4.55
N VAL A 107 -12.15 -14.85 -4.80
CA VAL A 107 -12.57 -15.79 -3.76
C VAL A 107 -12.01 -17.17 -4.08
N PHE A 108 -11.11 -17.64 -3.22
CA PHE A 108 -10.68 -19.02 -3.21
C PHE A 108 -11.56 -19.77 -2.23
N SER A 109 -12.18 -20.86 -2.67
CA SER A 109 -13.08 -21.66 -1.84
C SER A 109 -12.64 -23.11 -1.83
N SER A 110 -12.52 -23.66 -0.62
CA SER A 110 -12.39 -25.09 -0.36
C SER A 110 -13.63 -25.61 0.39
N PRO A 111 -13.75 -26.93 0.63
CA PRO A 111 -14.82 -27.47 1.48
C PRO A 111 -14.73 -27.04 2.95
N THR A 112 -13.56 -26.57 3.42
CA THR A 112 -13.31 -26.26 4.83
C THR A 112 -13.22 -24.76 5.10
N GLU A 113 -12.78 -23.98 4.13
CA GLU A 113 -12.54 -22.55 4.28
C GLU A 113 -12.66 -21.77 2.95
N GLN A 114 -12.64 -20.46 3.07
CA GLN A 114 -12.58 -19.51 1.97
C GLN A 114 -11.56 -18.44 2.28
N LEU A 115 -10.88 -17.97 1.24
CA LEU A 115 -9.97 -16.85 1.27
C LEU A 115 -10.43 -15.81 0.24
N TRP A 116 -10.81 -14.64 0.73
CA TRP A 116 -11.24 -13.51 -0.07
C TRP A 116 -10.10 -12.53 -0.21
N LEU A 117 -9.68 -12.24 -1.43
CA LEU A 117 -8.56 -11.36 -1.72
C LEU A 117 -9.03 -10.10 -2.44
N TRP A 118 -8.65 -8.96 -1.89
CA TRP A 118 -8.73 -7.67 -2.57
C TRP A 118 -7.33 -7.25 -3.01
N PRO A 119 -7.03 -7.23 -4.33
CA PRO A 119 -5.77 -6.71 -4.85
C PRO A 119 -5.75 -5.19 -4.71
N GLU A 120 -5.08 -4.71 -3.68
CA GLU A 120 -4.84 -3.30 -3.43
C GLU A 120 -3.62 -2.84 -4.21
N GLN A 121 -3.80 -1.87 -5.11
CA GLN A 121 -2.67 -1.25 -5.79
C GLN A 121 -2.02 -0.22 -4.87
N HIS A 122 -0.70 -0.31 -4.70
CA HIS A 122 0.04 0.70 -3.95
C HIS A 122 -0.12 2.09 -4.58
N PRO A 123 -0.06 3.17 -3.79
CA PRO A 123 -0.13 4.54 -4.29
C PRO A 123 0.90 4.82 -5.39
N SER A 124 2.12 4.26 -5.26
CA SER A 124 3.19 4.34 -6.26
C SER A 124 2.88 3.65 -7.59
N GLY A 125 1.76 2.91 -7.69
CA GLY A 125 1.38 2.14 -8.86
C GLY A 125 2.19 0.86 -9.08
N VAL A 126 3.20 0.61 -8.23
CA VAL A 126 4.08 -0.57 -8.28
C VAL A 126 3.46 -1.72 -7.50
N GLY A 127 3.36 -2.88 -8.14
CA GLY A 127 2.86 -4.09 -7.49
C GLY A 127 1.41 -3.96 -6.99
N HIS A 128 1.04 -4.91 -6.14
CA HIS A 128 -0.22 -4.89 -5.41
C HIS A 128 -0.05 -5.69 -4.12
N ARG A 129 -0.67 -5.22 -3.05
CA ARG A 129 -0.85 -5.99 -1.83
C ARG A 129 -2.13 -6.81 -1.95
N LEU A 130 -2.05 -8.10 -1.67
CA LEU A 130 -3.23 -8.93 -1.53
C LEU A 130 -3.77 -8.81 -0.11
N VAL A 131 -4.92 -8.15 0.04
CA VAL A 131 -5.59 -8.00 1.33
C VAL A 131 -6.47 -9.21 1.58
N ASP A 132 -6.10 -10.00 2.58
CA ASP A 132 -6.69 -11.30 2.89
C ASP A 132 -7.88 -11.17 3.86
N HIS A 133 -8.99 -11.83 3.55
CA HIS A 133 -10.12 -12.02 4.48
C HIS A 133 -10.50 -13.50 4.51
N HIS A 134 -10.18 -14.17 5.63
CA HIS A 134 -10.44 -15.60 5.81
C HIS A 134 -11.85 -15.87 6.32
N TYR A 135 -12.47 -16.95 5.84
CA TYR A 135 -13.73 -17.46 6.36
C TYR A 135 -13.63 -18.98 6.54
N ARG A 136 -13.83 -19.47 7.77
CA ARG A 136 -13.93 -20.91 8.02
C ARG A 136 -15.39 -21.32 7.91
N MET A 137 -15.66 -22.38 7.16
CA MET A 137 -17.03 -22.85 6.92
C MET A 137 -17.74 -23.14 8.25
N HIS A 138 -19.02 -22.79 8.32
CA HIS A 138 -19.87 -22.96 9.51
C HIS A 138 -19.41 -22.19 10.77
N GLN A 139 -18.46 -21.26 10.65
CA GLN A 139 -18.06 -20.36 11.73
C GLN A 139 -18.62 -18.95 11.50
N SER A 140 -18.93 -18.25 12.59
CA SER A 140 -19.32 -16.84 12.50
C SER A 140 -18.10 -15.97 12.19
N ASN A 141 -18.15 -15.20 11.10
CA ASN A 141 -17.21 -14.12 10.81
C ASN A 141 -17.97 -12.81 10.63
N ASP A 142 -18.19 -12.09 11.73
CA ASP A 142 -18.97 -10.85 11.70
C ASP A 142 -18.27 -9.73 10.93
N ALA A 143 -16.93 -9.77 10.83
CA ALA A 143 -16.16 -8.82 10.03
C ALA A 143 -16.43 -9.00 8.53
N LEU A 144 -16.33 -10.23 8.00
CA LEU A 144 -16.64 -10.49 6.60
C LEU A 144 -18.12 -10.21 6.28
N LEU A 145 -19.03 -10.58 7.18
CA LEU A 145 -20.46 -10.29 7.00
C LEU A 145 -20.73 -8.78 6.97
N GLN A 146 -20.09 -7.99 7.84
CA GLN A 146 -20.16 -6.53 7.76
C GLN A 146 -19.63 -6.00 6.43
N ARG A 147 -18.53 -6.55 5.92
CA ARG A 147 -17.98 -6.14 4.62
C ARG A 147 -18.94 -6.42 3.48
N LEU A 148 -19.58 -7.59 3.49
CA LEU A 148 -20.59 -7.98 2.52
C LEU A 148 -21.82 -7.07 2.57
N ARG A 149 -22.30 -6.71 3.78
CA ARG A 149 -23.36 -5.70 3.95
C ARG A 149 -22.98 -4.35 3.36
N ASP A 150 -21.75 -3.92 3.61
CA ASP A 150 -21.25 -2.63 3.14
C ASP A 150 -21.17 -2.57 1.61
N VAL A 151 -21.08 -3.69 0.91
CA VAL A 151 -21.13 -3.78 -0.57
C VAL A 151 -22.48 -4.21 -1.13
N CYS A 152 -23.56 -4.06 -0.36
CA CYS A 152 -24.92 -4.25 -0.84
C CYS A 152 -25.43 -3.01 -1.59
N PHE A 153 -25.85 -3.18 -2.84
CA PHE A 153 -26.42 -2.13 -3.68
C PHE A 153 -27.93 -2.32 -3.81
N THR A 154 -28.69 -1.30 -3.45
CA THR A 154 -30.16 -1.33 -3.55
C THR A 154 -30.63 -0.81 -4.89
N VAL A 155 -31.82 -1.25 -5.32
CA VAL A 155 -32.44 -0.78 -6.57
C VAL A 155 -32.64 0.74 -6.60
N ALA A 156 -32.82 1.37 -5.43
CA ALA A 156 -32.97 2.82 -5.32
C ALA A 156 -31.66 3.57 -5.60
N GLU A 157 -30.51 2.96 -5.33
CA GLU A 157 -29.19 3.57 -5.56
C GLU A 157 -28.76 3.50 -7.04
N GLU A 158 -29.31 2.55 -7.82
CA GLU A 158 -28.88 2.27 -9.20
C GLU A 158 -28.70 3.49 -10.11
N PRO A 159 -29.62 4.47 -10.15
CA PRO A 159 -29.47 5.63 -11.03
C PRO A 159 -28.24 6.49 -10.71
N GLU A 160 -27.73 6.44 -9.49
CA GLU A 160 -26.63 7.27 -9.01
C GLU A 160 -25.28 6.54 -8.95
N LEU A 161 -25.27 5.22 -9.20
CA LEU A 161 -24.07 4.40 -9.16
C LEU A 161 -23.18 4.69 -10.37
N THR A 162 -21.95 5.09 -10.09
CA THR A 162 -20.86 5.18 -11.07
C THR A 162 -19.78 4.17 -10.74
N ALA A 163 -18.96 3.79 -11.74
CA ALA A 163 -17.82 2.91 -11.52
C ALA A 163 -16.92 3.39 -10.37
N VAL A 164 -16.68 4.70 -10.29
CA VAL A 164 -15.89 5.32 -9.21
C VAL A 164 -16.56 5.14 -7.85
N LYS A 165 -17.86 5.40 -7.72
CA LYS A 165 -18.58 5.26 -6.43
C LYS A 165 -18.61 3.80 -5.95
N VAL A 166 -18.84 2.87 -6.87
CA VAL A 166 -18.85 1.43 -6.58
C VAL A 166 -17.46 0.99 -6.12
N LEU A 167 -16.40 1.38 -6.85
CA LEU A 167 -15.02 1.08 -6.50
C LEU A 167 -14.64 1.64 -5.15
N ASP A 168 -14.96 2.90 -4.89
CA ASP A 168 -14.74 3.55 -3.60
C ASP A 168 -15.41 2.82 -2.43
N ARG A 169 -16.61 2.27 -2.66
CA ARG A 169 -17.39 1.57 -1.65
C ARG A 169 -16.83 0.17 -1.39
N VAL A 170 -16.49 -0.58 -2.44
CA VAL A 170 -15.85 -1.89 -2.32
C VAL A 170 -14.48 -1.75 -1.67
N ARG A 171 -13.65 -0.78 -2.12
CA ARG A 171 -12.38 -0.44 -1.47
C ARG A 171 -12.57 -0.12 0.00
N ARG A 172 -13.45 0.80 0.37
CA ARG A 172 -13.71 1.10 1.80
C ARG A 172 -14.16 -0.11 2.63
N SER A 173 -14.73 -1.13 2.00
CA SER A 173 -15.20 -2.33 2.70
C SER A 173 -14.09 -3.39 2.84
N PHE A 174 -13.37 -3.68 1.76
CA PHE A 174 -12.39 -4.77 1.66
C PHE A 174 -10.93 -4.31 1.74
N ASN A 175 -10.65 -3.04 1.50
CA ASN A 175 -9.42 -2.40 1.92
C ASN A 175 -9.53 -2.10 3.43
N VAL A 176 -8.42 -2.22 4.13
CA VAL A 176 -8.40 -2.02 5.57
C VAL A 176 -8.16 -0.57 5.98
N GLU A 177 -8.02 0.32 5.00
CA GLU A 177 -7.86 1.77 5.19
C GLU A 177 -9.18 2.53 5.41
N LYS A 178 -10.07 2.02 6.28
CA LYS A 178 -11.33 2.73 6.57
C LYS A 178 -11.13 3.96 7.47
N VAL A 179 -9.92 4.19 7.95
CA VAL A 179 -9.62 5.15 9.01
C VAL A 179 -9.22 6.54 8.49
N THR A 180 -8.80 6.67 7.24
CA THR A 180 -8.23 7.93 6.73
C THR A 180 -9.27 9.04 6.60
N LYS A 181 -10.47 8.78 6.05
CA LYS A 181 -11.45 9.85 5.74
C LYS A 181 -12.08 10.51 6.97
N SER A 182 -12.43 9.74 8.00
CA SER A 182 -13.00 10.27 9.25
C SER A 182 -11.96 11.08 10.01
N PHE A 183 -10.73 10.54 10.12
CA PHE A 183 -9.60 11.27 10.70
C PHE A 183 -9.34 12.58 9.95
N PHE A 184 -9.33 12.59 8.61
CA PHE A 184 -9.11 13.83 7.85
C PHE A 184 -10.18 14.90 8.07
N GLY A 185 -11.45 14.48 8.21
CA GLY A 185 -12.54 15.39 8.52
C GLY A 185 -12.29 16.10 9.85
N GLU A 186 -12.06 15.33 10.91
CA GLU A 186 -11.78 15.84 12.25
C GLU A 186 -10.45 16.62 12.30
N PHE A 187 -9.42 16.13 11.62
CA PHE A 187 -8.11 16.78 11.51
C PHE A 187 -8.26 18.20 10.93
N LYS A 188 -9.06 18.39 9.88
CA LYS A 188 -9.29 19.71 9.28
C LYS A 188 -9.96 20.67 10.26
N ASP A 189 -10.92 20.18 11.04
CA ASP A 189 -11.62 20.98 12.03
C ASP A 189 -10.68 21.37 13.19
N HIS A 190 -9.89 20.43 13.69
CA HIS A 190 -8.88 20.68 14.73
C HIS A 190 -7.73 21.56 14.25
N HIS A 191 -7.31 21.45 12.98
CA HIS A 191 -6.35 22.34 12.34
C HIS A 191 -6.86 23.79 12.27
N GLY A 192 -8.13 23.99 11.88
CA GLY A 192 -8.76 25.30 11.89
C GLY A 192 -8.81 25.92 13.29
N ARG A 193 -9.13 25.12 14.31
CA ARG A 193 -9.13 25.56 15.72
C ARG A 193 -7.72 25.93 16.20
N LEU A 194 -6.71 25.10 15.93
CA LEU A 194 -5.32 25.40 16.29
C LEU A 194 -4.85 26.69 15.60
N THR A 195 -5.11 26.84 14.31
CA THR A 195 -4.77 28.04 13.54
C THR A 195 -5.31 29.30 14.22
N ALA A 196 -6.57 29.27 14.70
CA ALA A 196 -7.19 30.40 15.39
C ALA A 196 -6.52 30.74 16.75
N HIS A 197 -5.96 29.73 17.42
CA HIS A 197 -5.27 29.86 18.70
C HIS A 197 -3.82 30.34 18.59
N ILE A 198 -3.17 30.13 17.44
CA ILE A 198 -1.82 30.63 17.20
C ILE A 198 -1.85 32.17 17.12
N LYS A 199 -1.02 32.84 17.92
CA LYS A 199 -0.82 34.30 17.89
C LYS A 199 0.65 34.63 17.63
N GLY A 200 0.92 35.84 17.16
CA GLY A 200 2.29 36.34 16.92
C GLY A 200 2.80 36.19 15.49
N ILE A 201 2.07 35.50 14.61
CA ILE A 201 2.38 35.42 13.16
C ILE A 201 1.55 36.48 12.42
N ALA A 202 2.22 37.31 11.63
CA ALA A 202 1.57 38.43 10.93
C ALA A 202 0.73 37.97 9.74
N GLU A 203 1.24 37.02 8.96
CA GLU A 203 0.61 36.57 7.73
C GLU A 203 -0.33 35.37 7.96
N PRO A 204 -1.61 35.43 7.55
CA PRO A 204 -2.58 34.34 7.76
C PRO A 204 -2.20 33.02 7.09
N ASP A 205 -1.50 33.06 5.96
CA ASP A 205 -1.08 31.85 5.25
C ASP A 205 0.12 31.18 5.96
N GLU A 206 1.07 31.96 6.49
CA GLU A 206 2.14 31.45 7.35
C GLU A 206 1.58 30.88 8.65
N GLN A 207 0.55 31.50 9.23
CA GLN A 207 -0.11 31.00 10.44
C GLN A 207 -0.76 29.62 10.20
N ARG A 208 -1.48 29.46 9.09
CA ARG A 208 -2.07 28.18 8.69
C ARG A 208 -1.00 27.13 8.41
N TRP A 209 0.08 27.54 7.74
CA TRP A 209 1.19 26.66 7.42
C TRP A 209 1.88 26.17 8.70
N TYR A 210 2.14 27.07 9.64
CA TYR A 210 2.74 26.72 10.91
C TYR A 210 1.84 25.80 11.75
N ALA A 211 0.52 26.00 11.71
CA ALA A 211 -0.41 25.05 12.33
C ALA A 211 -0.25 23.63 11.77
N SER A 212 -0.06 23.50 10.44
CA SER A 212 0.20 22.21 9.79
C SER A 212 1.52 21.59 10.26
N VAL A 213 2.60 22.38 10.32
CA VAL A 213 3.92 21.94 10.79
C VAL A 213 3.85 21.44 12.23
N LEU A 214 3.23 22.22 13.12
CA LEU A 214 3.09 21.88 14.53
C LEU A 214 2.24 20.61 14.74
N MET A 215 1.09 20.49 14.06
CA MET A 215 0.29 19.26 14.14
C MET A 215 1.06 18.05 13.64
N ASN A 216 1.81 18.18 12.54
CA ASN A 216 2.60 17.08 12.00
C ASN A 216 3.67 16.60 12.99
N ARG A 217 4.39 17.52 13.64
CA ARG A 217 5.35 17.20 14.70
C ARG A 217 4.70 16.44 15.85
N LEU A 218 3.54 16.91 16.32
CA LEU A 218 2.82 16.27 17.41
C LEU A 218 2.32 14.88 17.03
N MET A 219 1.77 14.70 15.82
CA MET A 219 1.34 13.39 15.32
C MET A 219 2.51 12.41 15.24
N PHE A 220 3.67 12.84 14.73
CA PHE A 220 4.87 12.00 14.69
C PHE A 220 5.25 11.51 16.08
N VAL A 221 5.23 12.39 17.08
CA VAL A 221 5.51 12.02 18.47
C VAL A 221 4.47 11.02 18.99
N TYR A 222 3.19 11.20 18.66
CA TYR A 222 2.12 10.27 18.98
C TYR A 222 2.35 8.86 18.41
N PHE A 223 2.96 8.73 17.23
CA PHE A 223 3.34 7.42 16.69
C PHE A 223 4.47 6.76 17.49
N ILE A 224 5.58 7.48 17.71
CA ILE A 224 6.76 6.90 18.34
C ILE A 224 6.57 6.65 19.84
N GLN A 225 5.78 7.47 20.54
CA GLN A 225 5.51 7.28 21.97
C GLN A 225 4.78 5.95 22.22
N ARG A 226 3.92 5.48 21.32
CA ARG A 226 3.18 4.22 21.52
C ARG A 226 4.06 2.99 21.61
N LYS A 227 5.24 3.00 20.98
CA LYS A 227 6.25 1.93 21.13
C LYS A 227 7.14 2.11 22.38
N GLY A 228 6.93 3.17 23.17
CA GLY A 228 7.76 3.49 24.34
C GLY A 228 9.07 4.18 23.95
N PHE A 229 9.21 4.69 22.72
CA PHE A 229 10.47 5.32 22.30
C PHE A 229 10.73 6.67 22.95
N VAL A 230 9.71 7.32 23.51
CA VAL A 230 9.85 8.61 24.17
C VAL A 230 9.69 8.40 25.67
N ASP A 231 10.83 8.30 26.35
CA ASP A 231 10.94 8.15 27.81
C ASP A 231 10.15 6.96 28.39
N ASP A 232 10.11 5.85 27.63
CA ASP A 232 9.32 4.64 27.94
C ASP A 232 7.84 4.91 28.27
N ASN A 233 7.31 6.02 27.75
CA ASN A 233 5.98 6.52 28.09
C ASN A 233 5.06 6.51 26.86
N ARG A 234 4.02 5.69 26.93
CA ARG A 234 3.05 5.51 25.83
C ARG A 234 2.05 6.65 25.67
N ASP A 235 1.97 7.54 26.66
CA ASP A 235 1.10 8.71 26.70
C ASP A 235 1.92 9.99 26.96
N TYR A 236 3.17 10.02 26.45
CA TYR A 236 4.19 11.01 26.77
C TYR A 236 3.69 12.46 26.72
N LEU A 237 3.20 12.94 25.56
CA LEU A 237 2.78 14.34 25.41
C LEU A 237 1.67 14.73 26.38
N ARG A 238 0.65 13.88 26.53
CA ARG A 238 -0.45 14.12 27.49
C ARG A 238 0.05 14.15 28.93
N SER A 239 0.95 13.26 29.30
CA SER A 239 1.47 13.19 30.66
C SER A 239 2.39 14.37 31.02
N ARG A 240 3.07 14.97 30.03
CA ARG A 240 4.03 16.07 30.24
C ARG A 240 3.37 17.43 30.37
N LEU A 241 2.22 17.64 29.73
CA LEU A 241 1.46 18.89 29.85
C LEU A 241 1.15 19.31 31.30
N PRO A 242 0.51 18.48 32.15
CA PRO A 242 0.23 18.85 33.54
C PRO A 242 1.51 19.02 34.38
N VAL A 243 2.57 18.25 34.10
CA VAL A 243 3.86 18.38 34.79
C VAL A 243 4.49 19.73 34.52
N VAL A 244 4.45 20.19 33.27
CA VAL A 244 4.93 21.53 32.88
C VAL A 244 4.06 22.60 33.52
N GLN A 245 2.74 22.45 33.51
CA GLN A 245 1.81 23.39 34.18
C GLN A 245 2.04 23.47 35.69
N GLU A 246 2.32 22.37 36.37
CA GLU A 246 2.56 22.35 37.81
C GLU A 246 3.95 22.89 38.18
N ARG A 247 5.00 22.44 37.49
CA ARG A 247 6.39 22.80 37.81
C ARG A 247 6.79 24.18 37.32
N LEU A 248 6.19 24.67 36.23
CA LEU A 248 6.59 25.91 35.55
C LEU A 248 5.46 26.93 35.42
N GLY A 249 4.24 26.62 35.87
CA GLY A 249 3.03 27.45 35.74
C GLY A 249 2.95 28.66 36.67
N GLY A 250 4.02 29.43 36.77
CA GLY A 250 4.09 30.70 37.50
C GLY A 250 3.85 31.95 36.63
N ASN A 251 3.99 31.87 35.31
CA ASN A 251 3.86 33.02 34.41
C ASN A 251 3.02 32.67 33.18
N ARG A 252 1.82 33.26 33.07
CA ARG A 252 0.89 33.13 31.92
C ARG A 252 1.49 33.49 30.55
N PHE A 253 2.72 34.02 30.51
CA PHE A 253 3.45 34.41 29.32
C PHE A 253 4.26 33.26 28.69
N TYR A 254 4.53 32.18 29.42
CA TYR A 254 5.34 31.03 28.99
C TYR A 254 4.54 29.74 29.22
N GLY A 255 3.90 29.24 28.16
CA GLY A 255 3.09 28.01 28.19
C GLY A 255 3.85 26.77 27.70
N PHE A 256 3.16 25.63 27.67
CA PHE A 256 3.66 24.32 27.26
C PHE A 256 4.41 24.35 25.92
N PHE A 257 3.91 25.14 24.96
CA PHE A 257 4.55 25.29 23.65
C PHE A 257 5.98 25.82 23.73
N ARG A 258 6.18 26.96 24.42
CA ARG A 258 7.46 27.68 24.40
C ARG A 258 8.48 27.04 25.34
N GLN A 259 8.04 26.60 26.52
CA GLN A 259 8.93 26.06 27.55
C GLN A 259 9.30 24.60 27.30
N PHE A 260 8.37 23.81 26.76
CA PHE A 260 8.56 22.37 26.62
C PHE A 260 8.65 21.93 25.16
N LEU A 261 7.64 22.20 24.33
CA LEU A 261 7.61 21.67 22.96
C LEU A 261 8.77 22.18 22.09
N LYS A 262 9.15 23.46 22.19
CA LYS A 262 10.29 24.00 21.43
C LYS A 262 11.61 23.28 21.78
N PRO A 263 12.06 23.21 23.05
CA PRO A 263 13.26 22.44 23.41
C PRO A 263 13.12 20.94 23.09
N PHE A 264 11.94 20.35 23.30
CA PHE A 264 11.69 18.96 22.99
C PHE A 264 11.85 18.64 21.49
N PHE A 265 11.32 19.50 20.61
CA PHE A 265 11.50 19.32 19.17
C PHE A 265 12.94 19.57 18.74
N HIS A 266 13.49 20.74 19.05
CA HIS A 266 14.73 21.19 18.42
C HIS A 266 15.99 20.64 19.07
N GLU A 267 15.99 20.46 20.40
CA GLU A 267 17.13 19.90 21.12
C GLU A 267 17.00 18.39 21.26
N ALA A 268 15.89 17.89 21.81
CA ALA A 268 15.79 16.46 22.12
C ALA A 268 15.66 15.60 20.85
N LEU A 269 14.67 15.87 20.00
CA LEU A 269 14.43 15.09 18.77
C LEU A 269 15.31 15.57 17.60
N GLY A 270 15.61 16.85 17.55
CA GLY A 270 16.29 17.53 16.44
C GLY A 270 17.82 17.45 16.46
N LYS A 271 18.45 17.05 17.58
CA LYS A 271 19.92 16.95 17.70
C LYS A 271 20.41 15.63 18.31
N PRO A 272 21.61 15.16 17.89
CA PRO A 272 22.29 14.05 18.55
C PRO A 272 22.52 14.32 20.05
N PRO A 273 22.50 13.30 20.94
CA PRO A 273 22.66 13.49 22.39
C PRO A 273 23.89 14.31 22.80
N ALA A 274 24.99 14.23 22.05
CA ALA A 274 26.22 14.98 22.33
C ALA A 274 26.11 16.49 22.06
N ASP A 275 25.14 16.92 21.24
CA ASP A 275 24.99 18.29 20.77
C ASP A 275 23.80 19.02 21.42
N ARG A 276 23.07 18.34 22.32
CA ARG A 276 21.89 18.90 22.99
C ARG A 276 22.29 19.96 24.01
N CYS A 277 21.61 21.09 23.98
CA CYS A 277 21.83 22.15 24.95
C CYS A 277 20.48 22.71 25.41
N TYR A 278 20.14 22.51 26.68
CA TYR A 278 18.90 23.01 27.26
C TYR A 278 19.17 24.28 28.06
N ASP A 279 18.36 25.31 27.84
CA ASP A 279 18.46 26.58 28.57
C ASP A 279 18.13 26.43 30.07
N ASP A 280 17.29 25.45 30.41
CA ASP A 280 16.85 25.16 31.78
C ASP A 280 17.02 23.67 32.09
N PRO A 281 17.82 23.29 33.12
CA PRO A 281 17.99 21.90 33.54
C PRO A 281 16.67 21.20 33.95
N ILE A 282 15.68 21.97 34.42
CA ILE A 282 14.36 21.42 34.76
C ILE A 282 13.65 20.91 33.51
N ILE A 283 13.85 21.57 32.35
CA ILE A 283 13.28 21.13 31.08
C ILE A 283 13.94 19.84 30.60
N GLU A 284 15.27 19.72 30.75
CA GLU A 284 15.97 18.47 30.45
C GLU A 284 15.43 17.30 31.30
N GLU A 285 15.22 17.52 32.60
CA GLU A 285 14.62 16.52 33.50
C GLU A 285 13.19 16.15 33.09
N ILE A 286 12.36 17.14 32.75
CA ILE A 286 10.98 16.90 32.31
C ILE A 286 10.95 16.15 30.97
N ILE A 287 11.89 16.43 30.05
CA ILE A 287 11.95 15.75 28.75
C ILE A 287 12.34 14.28 28.90
N GLY A 288 13.35 13.97 29.72
CA GLY A 288 13.79 12.60 29.95
C GLY A 288 14.44 11.93 28.74
N GLY A 289 14.33 10.60 28.65
CA GLY A 289 15.05 9.77 27.69
C GLY A 289 14.43 9.76 26.30
N VAL A 290 14.93 10.60 25.38
CA VAL A 290 14.36 10.75 24.03
C VAL A 290 15.41 10.48 22.93
N PRO A 291 15.07 9.74 21.86
CA PRO A 291 15.98 9.44 20.74
C PRO A 291 16.18 10.66 19.83
N TYR A 292 17.26 10.62 19.05
CA TYR A 292 17.48 11.56 17.94
C TYR A 292 16.76 11.05 16.68
N VAL A 293 16.03 11.93 15.98
CA VAL A 293 15.20 11.59 14.80
C VAL A 293 15.65 12.36 13.55
N ASN A 294 16.96 12.58 13.42
CA ASN A 294 17.59 13.13 12.22
C ASN A 294 17.16 14.54 11.75
N GLY A 295 16.80 15.44 12.67
CA GLY A 295 16.61 16.87 12.36
C GLY A 295 15.30 17.16 11.62
N GLY A 296 15.20 16.80 10.34
CA GLY A 296 14.02 16.85 9.47
C GLY A 296 12.84 17.72 9.93
N ILE A 297 11.70 17.10 10.21
CA ILE A 297 10.48 17.83 10.62
C ILE A 297 10.63 18.57 11.95
N PHE A 298 11.66 18.29 12.76
CA PHE A 298 11.91 18.85 14.07
C PHE A 298 12.97 19.96 14.08
N GLU A 299 13.55 20.31 12.93
CA GLU A 299 14.44 21.46 12.79
C GLU A 299 13.73 22.78 13.08
N LEU A 300 14.50 23.82 13.42
CA LEU A 300 13.93 25.14 13.65
C LEU A 300 13.31 25.66 12.34
N HIS A 301 11.99 25.91 12.36
CA HIS A 301 11.28 26.40 11.19
C HIS A 301 11.51 27.91 11.02
N SER A 302 11.59 28.42 9.77
CA SER A 302 11.81 29.86 9.51
C SER A 302 10.80 30.78 10.20
N ILE A 303 9.53 30.35 10.27
CA ILE A 303 8.46 31.05 11.00
C ILE A 303 8.76 31.11 12.52
N GLU A 304 9.35 30.07 13.11
CA GLU A 304 9.68 30.03 14.55
C GLU A 304 10.85 30.95 14.89
N ASP A 305 11.74 31.19 13.92
CA ASP A 305 12.86 32.13 14.01
C ASP A 305 12.41 33.58 13.76
N THR A 306 11.42 33.77 12.87
CA THR A 306 10.93 35.10 12.49
C THR A 306 9.95 35.69 13.50
N TYR A 307 9.08 34.86 14.10
CA TYR A 307 7.94 35.32 14.90
C TYR A 307 8.00 34.84 16.36
N ASP A 308 7.55 35.69 17.29
CA ASP A 308 7.30 35.29 18.69
C ASP A 308 5.92 34.61 18.80
N ILE A 309 5.90 33.32 18.47
CA ILE A 309 4.66 32.53 18.40
C ILE A 309 4.14 32.20 19.81
N GLN A 310 2.85 32.46 20.03
CA GLN A 310 2.15 32.17 21.28
C GLN A 310 0.97 31.23 21.03
N ILE A 311 0.89 30.15 21.81
CA ILE A 311 -0.18 29.15 21.72
C ILE A 311 -0.60 28.77 23.16
N PRO A 312 -1.89 28.92 23.52
CA PRO A 312 -2.37 28.58 24.86
C PRO A 312 -2.42 27.07 25.07
N ASP A 313 -2.18 26.64 26.32
CA ASP A 313 -2.21 25.22 26.72
C ASP A 313 -3.54 24.52 26.37
N THR A 314 -4.67 25.23 26.47
CA THR A 314 -6.00 24.73 26.08
C THR A 314 -6.08 24.23 24.64
N ALA A 315 -5.25 24.78 23.74
CA ALA A 315 -5.18 24.31 22.36
C ALA A 315 -4.56 22.91 22.29
N PHE A 316 -3.55 22.62 23.13
CA PHE A 316 -2.93 21.30 23.23
C PHE A 316 -3.82 20.29 23.95
N GLU A 317 -4.52 20.71 25.01
CA GLU A 317 -5.55 19.87 25.67
C GLU A 317 -6.57 19.37 24.63
N THR A 318 -7.12 20.28 23.82
CA THR A 318 -8.09 19.96 22.77
C THR A 318 -7.51 19.06 21.68
N LEU A 319 -6.23 19.26 21.30
CA LEU A 319 -5.56 18.43 20.31
C LEU A 319 -5.25 17.04 20.83
N PHE A 320 -4.80 16.91 22.07
CA PHE A 320 -4.55 15.63 22.69
C PHE A 320 -5.86 14.88 22.89
N ASP A 321 -6.95 15.54 23.28
CA ASP A 321 -8.28 14.90 23.40
C ASP A 321 -8.75 14.35 22.06
N PHE A 322 -8.39 15.00 20.95
CA PHE A 322 -8.61 14.48 19.61
C PHE A 322 -7.70 13.30 19.30
N PHE A 323 -6.39 13.43 19.46
CA PHE A 323 -5.45 12.36 19.14
C PHE A 323 -5.68 11.10 19.96
N ASP A 324 -6.07 11.20 21.23
CA ASP A 324 -6.31 10.05 22.10
C ASP A 324 -7.58 9.27 21.73
N GLN A 325 -8.46 9.83 20.90
CA GLN A 325 -9.60 9.09 20.34
C GLN A 325 -9.17 8.07 19.29
N TRP A 326 -7.94 8.16 18.80
CA TRP A 326 -7.38 7.31 17.76
C TRP A 326 -6.32 6.38 18.32
N ARG A 327 -6.27 5.17 17.76
CA ARG A 327 -5.27 4.17 18.04
C ARG A 327 -4.13 4.33 17.04
N TRP A 328 -3.01 4.87 17.53
CA TRP A 328 -1.80 5.08 16.73
C TRP A 328 -0.97 3.80 16.73
N HIS A 329 -0.65 3.28 15.55
CA HIS A 329 0.21 2.12 15.38
C HIS A 329 1.24 2.37 14.28
N LEU A 330 2.43 1.79 14.42
CA LEU A 330 3.50 1.90 13.43
C LEU A 330 3.46 0.78 12.38
N ASP A 331 2.72 -0.28 12.65
CA ASP A 331 2.70 -1.48 11.80
C ASP A 331 1.58 -1.33 10.76
N GLU A 332 1.82 -1.56 9.46
CA GLU A 332 0.79 -1.41 8.42
C GLU A 332 -0.29 -2.51 8.46
N ARG A 333 -0.12 -3.51 9.35
CA ARG A 333 -1.05 -4.62 9.53
C ARG A 333 -2.24 -4.17 10.38
N PRO A 334 -3.43 -4.06 9.78
CA PRO A 334 -4.60 -3.51 10.44
C PRO A 334 -5.24 -4.54 11.37
N THR A 335 -5.67 -4.14 12.56
CA THR A 335 -6.31 -5.08 13.51
C THR A 335 -7.84 -5.16 13.32
N GLY A 336 -8.37 -4.37 12.39
CA GLY A 336 -9.80 -4.30 12.06
C GLY A 336 -10.58 -3.27 12.89
N ASP A 337 -9.89 -2.44 13.68
CA ASP A 337 -10.50 -1.35 14.44
C ASP A 337 -10.76 -0.13 13.53
N ALA A 338 -11.92 0.49 13.69
CA ALA A 338 -12.37 1.62 12.88
C ALA A 338 -11.63 2.94 13.21
N LYS A 339 -10.84 2.98 14.30
CA LYS A 339 -10.09 4.16 14.73
C LYS A 339 -8.56 3.95 14.75
N GLU A 340 -8.01 3.28 13.75
CA GLU A 340 -6.57 2.98 13.62
C GLU A 340 -5.78 3.87 12.65
N ILE A 341 -4.82 4.64 13.16
CA ILE A 341 -3.99 5.56 12.36
C ILE A 341 -2.62 4.94 12.13
N ASN A 342 -2.22 4.87 10.86
CA ASN A 342 -0.94 4.38 10.37
C ASN A 342 -0.04 5.52 9.85
N PRO A 343 1.27 5.29 9.68
CA PRO A 343 2.22 6.33 9.27
C PRO A 343 1.95 6.95 7.89
N ASP A 344 1.26 6.26 6.97
CA ASP A 344 0.93 6.78 5.63
C ASP A 344 0.13 8.09 5.67
N ILE A 345 -0.68 8.25 6.73
CA ILE A 345 -1.44 9.47 7.00
C ILE A 345 -0.51 10.68 7.17
N LEU A 346 0.69 10.51 7.77
CA LEU A 346 1.66 11.60 7.91
C LEU A 346 2.11 12.12 6.55
N GLY A 347 2.45 11.22 5.63
CA GLY A 347 2.88 11.56 4.27
C GLY A 347 1.79 12.36 3.53
N PHE A 348 0.56 11.85 3.55
CA PHE A 348 -0.57 12.52 2.90
C PHE A 348 -0.88 13.91 3.50
N ILE A 349 -0.87 14.06 4.83
CA ILE A 349 -1.12 15.36 5.49
C ILE A 349 0.00 16.33 5.17
N PHE A 350 1.26 15.87 5.22
CA PHE A 350 2.41 16.68 4.90
C PHE A 350 2.30 17.23 3.46
N GLU A 351 1.99 16.37 2.49
CA GLU A 351 1.79 16.78 1.10
C GLU A 351 0.65 17.78 0.93
N GLN A 352 -0.51 17.53 1.56
CA GLN A 352 -1.70 18.33 1.33
C GLN A 352 -1.66 19.70 2.03
N TYR A 353 -0.95 19.83 3.16
CA TYR A 353 -1.04 20.99 4.05
C TYR A 353 0.29 21.73 4.30
N VAL A 354 1.43 21.08 4.07
CA VAL A 354 2.75 21.71 4.23
C VAL A 354 3.35 22.06 2.87
N ASN A 355 3.16 21.23 1.84
CA ASN A 355 3.90 21.34 0.59
C ASN A 355 3.22 22.18 -0.51
N LYS A 356 2.26 23.05 -0.16
CA LYS A 356 1.54 23.87 -1.15
C LYS A 356 2.36 25.09 -1.61
N LYS A 357 3.07 24.91 -2.72
CA LYS A 357 3.31 25.89 -3.82
C LYS A 357 4.38 27.00 -3.73
N GLN A 358 5.33 27.05 -2.79
CA GLN A 358 6.34 28.13 -2.81
C GLN A 358 7.84 27.77 -2.98
N GLN A 359 8.24 26.51 -3.19
CA GLN A 359 9.68 26.17 -3.27
C GLN A 359 10.19 25.54 -4.57
N GLY A 360 9.43 25.51 -5.66
CA GLY A 360 9.93 24.95 -6.93
C GLY A 360 10.21 23.43 -6.90
N ALA A 361 9.88 22.75 -5.80
CA ALA A 361 9.75 21.31 -5.73
C ALA A 361 8.50 20.89 -6.50
N TYR A 362 8.68 20.47 -7.76
CA TYR A 362 7.61 19.85 -8.52
C TYR A 362 7.38 18.46 -7.95
N TYR A 363 6.15 18.21 -7.49
CA TYR A 363 5.74 16.88 -7.05
C TYR A 363 5.91 15.89 -8.20
N THR A 364 6.81 14.92 -7.99
CA THR A 364 6.92 13.75 -8.86
C THR A 364 5.74 12.84 -8.53
N LYS A 365 4.92 12.53 -9.54
CA LYS A 365 3.75 11.68 -9.32
C LYS A 365 4.15 10.30 -8.77
N PRO A 366 3.30 9.64 -7.99
CA PRO A 366 3.62 8.36 -7.35
C PRO A 366 4.07 7.27 -8.32
N ASP A 367 3.50 7.24 -9.52
CA ASP A 367 3.86 6.31 -10.60
C ASP A 367 5.31 6.49 -11.07
N VAL A 368 5.78 7.73 -11.12
CA VAL A 368 7.16 8.06 -11.49
C VAL A 368 8.12 7.73 -10.34
N THR A 369 7.79 8.07 -9.10
CA THR A 369 8.63 7.71 -7.94
C THR A 369 8.70 6.19 -7.75
N GLY A 370 7.59 5.49 -7.96
CA GLY A 370 7.51 4.03 -7.94
C GLY A 370 8.40 3.39 -8.99
N TYR A 371 8.29 3.84 -10.26
CA TYR A 371 9.15 3.37 -11.34
C TYR A 371 10.64 3.54 -11.01
N MET A 372 11.03 4.72 -10.54
CA MET A 372 12.42 5.02 -10.20
C MET A 372 12.91 4.20 -9.00
N ALA A 373 12.11 4.07 -7.93
CA ALA A 373 12.45 3.26 -6.77
C ALA A 373 12.62 1.79 -7.16
N THR A 374 11.68 1.23 -7.93
CA THR A 374 11.75 -0.16 -8.41
C THR A 374 13.00 -0.39 -9.25
N SER A 375 13.28 0.52 -10.19
CA SER A 375 14.42 0.41 -11.11
C SER A 375 15.77 0.58 -10.42
N ALA A 376 15.82 1.16 -9.21
CA ALA A 376 17.04 1.30 -8.42
C ALA A 376 17.20 0.17 -7.39
N ILE A 377 16.11 -0.21 -6.72
CA ILE A 377 16.12 -1.18 -5.61
C ILE A 377 16.22 -2.61 -6.14
N ILE A 378 15.39 -3.00 -7.11
CA ILE A 378 15.33 -4.39 -7.57
C ILE A 378 16.69 -4.89 -8.09
N PRO A 379 17.44 -4.15 -8.93
CA PRO A 379 18.74 -4.63 -9.41
C PRO A 379 19.74 -4.82 -8.26
N ALA A 380 19.77 -3.90 -7.30
CA ALA A 380 20.63 -4.02 -6.13
C ALA A 380 20.27 -5.21 -5.24
N VAL A 381 18.97 -5.52 -5.11
CA VAL A 381 18.50 -6.73 -4.42
C VAL A 381 18.93 -7.97 -5.19
N VAL A 382 18.73 -8.01 -6.52
CA VAL A 382 19.12 -9.15 -7.37
C VAL A 382 20.62 -9.44 -7.26
N ASP A 383 21.47 -8.42 -7.39
CA ASP A 383 22.93 -8.58 -7.27
C ASP A 383 23.31 -9.22 -5.93
N ARG A 384 22.72 -8.74 -4.82
CA ARG A 384 22.98 -9.29 -3.48
C ARG A 384 22.43 -10.70 -3.28
N LEU A 385 21.28 -11.04 -3.90
CA LEU A 385 20.74 -12.41 -3.87
C LEU A 385 21.67 -13.37 -4.61
N LEU A 386 22.19 -12.95 -5.77
CA LEU A 386 23.18 -13.73 -6.53
C LEU A 386 24.47 -13.94 -5.73
N ASP A 387 24.99 -12.88 -5.07
CA ASP A 387 26.15 -12.98 -4.18
C ASP A 387 25.91 -13.92 -2.99
N ALA A 388 24.67 -13.97 -2.49
CA ALA A 388 24.25 -14.91 -1.45
C ALA A 388 24.06 -16.35 -1.98
N GLY A 389 24.30 -16.61 -3.26
CA GLY A 389 24.18 -17.93 -3.89
C GLY A 389 22.75 -18.36 -4.18
N LEU A 390 21.85 -17.39 -4.42
CA LEU A 390 20.52 -17.63 -4.97
C LEU A 390 20.54 -17.46 -6.51
N GLU A 391 19.53 -17.98 -7.19
CA GLU A 391 19.43 -17.90 -8.65
C GLU A 391 18.97 -16.54 -9.15
N ASN A 392 19.21 -16.27 -10.43
CA ASN A 392 18.73 -15.06 -11.07
C ASN A 392 17.19 -15.10 -11.26
N PRO A 393 16.41 -14.11 -10.78
CA PRO A 393 14.96 -14.08 -10.96
C PRO A 393 14.48 -14.11 -12.42
N CYS A 394 15.33 -13.72 -13.38
CA CYS A 394 15.03 -13.78 -14.81
C CYS A 394 14.76 -15.20 -15.32
N VAL A 395 15.06 -16.25 -14.54
CA VAL A 395 14.62 -17.64 -14.84
C VAL A 395 13.11 -17.75 -15.05
N LEU A 396 12.32 -16.90 -14.38
CA LEU A 396 10.86 -16.89 -14.51
C LEU A 396 10.35 -16.25 -15.80
N LEU A 397 11.18 -15.51 -16.55
CA LEU A 397 10.75 -14.74 -17.72
C LEU A 397 10.45 -15.62 -18.92
N LYS A 398 11.23 -16.69 -19.12
CA LYS A 398 11.06 -17.59 -20.26
C LYS A 398 9.70 -18.27 -20.20
N ASP A 399 9.03 -18.29 -21.34
CA ASP A 399 7.66 -18.78 -21.48
C ASP A 399 6.64 -18.15 -20.50
N SER A 400 6.92 -17.01 -19.84
CA SER A 400 6.02 -16.38 -18.85
C SER A 400 4.70 -15.84 -19.41
N SER A 401 4.44 -16.06 -20.70
CA SER A 401 3.34 -15.52 -21.49
C SER A 401 3.38 -14.00 -21.46
N ASP A 402 2.58 -13.38 -20.63
CA ASP A 402 2.50 -11.94 -20.51
C ASP A 402 2.75 -11.52 -19.06
N ASN A 403 3.06 -12.45 -18.15
CA ASN A 403 3.00 -12.21 -16.72
C ASN A 403 3.80 -10.97 -16.32
N TYR A 404 4.97 -10.70 -16.89
CA TYR A 404 5.79 -9.55 -16.49
C TYR A 404 5.69 -8.35 -17.45
N LEU A 405 4.64 -8.29 -18.26
CA LEU A 405 4.34 -7.17 -19.16
C LEU A 405 3.25 -6.27 -18.53
N HIS A 406 3.45 -4.95 -18.60
CA HIS A 406 2.45 -4.00 -18.10
C HIS A 406 1.14 -4.08 -18.90
N ASP A 407 0.01 -4.13 -18.19
CA ASP A 407 -1.33 -4.32 -18.79
C ASP A 407 -1.66 -3.30 -19.89
N ALA A 408 -1.24 -2.05 -19.68
CA ALA A 408 -1.40 -0.96 -20.64
C ALA A 408 -0.84 -1.31 -22.05
N MET A 409 0.25 -2.08 -22.12
CA MET A 409 0.87 -2.48 -23.38
C MET A 409 -0.05 -3.37 -24.21
N SER A 410 -0.80 -4.26 -23.56
CA SER A 410 -1.72 -5.20 -24.21
C SER A 410 -3.07 -4.58 -24.59
N TYR A 411 -3.37 -3.34 -24.18
CA TYR A 411 -4.69 -2.74 -24.31
C TYR A 411 -5.21 -2.70 -25.76
N GLY A 412 -6.39 -3.27 -25.96
CA GLY A 412 -7.10 -3.32 -27.24
C GLY A 412 -6.50 -4.25 -28.30
N THR A 413 -5.44 -5.00 -27.98
CA THR A 413 -4.74 -5.88 -28.95
C THR A 413 -5.61 -6.99 -29.52
N ASP A 414 -6.72 -7.32 -28.85
CA ASP A 414 -7.78 -8.22 -29.26
C ASP A 414 -8.67 -7.65 -30.38
N LYS A 415 -8.64 -6.33 -30.58
CA LYS A 415 -9.45 -5.65 -31.61
C LYS A 415 -8.64 -5.40 -32.87
N PRO A 416 -9.25 -5.58 -34.05
CA PRO A 416 -8.59 -5.29 -35.32
C PRO A 416 -8.26 -3.80 -35.41
N LEU A 417 -7.12 -3.49 -36.03
CA LEU A 417 -6.82 -2.11 -36.44
C LEU A 417 -7.71 -1.75 -37.64
N PRO A 418 -8.08 -0.48 -37.83
CA PRO A 418 -8.84 -0.04 -39.00
C PRO A 418 -8.12 -0.40 -40.29
N GLU A 419 -8.86 -0.91 -41.29
CA GLU A 419 -8.34 -1.18 -42.63
C GLU A 419 -8.49 0.08 -43.51
N GLY A 420 -7.45 0.42 -44.27
CA GLY A 420 -7.48 1.48 -45.28
C GLY A 420 -6.11 2.09 -45.60
N ASP A 421 -5.93 2.54 -46.86
CA ASP A 421 -4.71 3.19 -47.38
C ASP A 421 -4.52 4.65 -46.91
N LEU A 422 -5.31 5.10 -45.92
CA LEU A 422 -5.26 6.48 -45.44
C LEU A 422 -4.02 6.71 -44.57
N VAL A 423 -3.46 7.91 -44.68
CA VAL A 423 -2.32 8.34 -43.86
C VAL A 423 -2.80 8.44 -42.40
N PRO A 424 -2.07 7.93 -41.39
CA PRO A 424 -2.50 7.92 -39.98
C PRO A 424 -2.97 9.27 -39.41
N SER A 425 -2.56 10.39 -40.01
CA SER A 425 -2.99 11.75 -39.68
C SER A 425 -4.41 12.11 -40.14
N GLU A 426 -5.01 11.31 -41.02
CA GLU A 426 -6.34 11.54 -41.62
C GLU A 426 -7.45 10.74 -40.94
N PHE A 427 -7.10 9.81 -40.05
CA PHE A 427 -8.08 9.09 -39.24
C PHE A 427 -8.59 9.98 -38.09
N PRO A 428 -9.88 9.91 -37.74
CA PRO A 428 -10.35 10.46 -36.46
C PRO A 428 -9.62 9.76 -35.31
N ASP A 429 -9.43 10.46 -34.19
CA ASP A 429 -8.74 9.92 -33.02
C ASP A 429 -9.27 8.53 -32.65
N PRO A 430 -8.37 7.60 -32.27
CA PRO A 430 -8.78 6.24 -31.97
C PRO A 430 -9.75 6.24 -30.79
N THR A 431 -10.79 5.43 -30.90
CA THR A 431 -11.78 5.33 -29.83
C THR A 431 -11.17 4.70 -28.57
N LEU A 432 -11.66 5.09 -27.39
CA LEU A 432 -11.16 4.58 -26.10
C LEU A 432 -11.31 3.07 -25.92
N ASN A 433 -12.03 2.39 -26.82
CA ASN A 433 -12.17 0.95 -26.80
C ASN A 433 -10.94 0.22 -27.36
N ILE A 434 -10.04 0.91 -28.07
CA ILE A 434 -8.89 0.36 -28.79
C ILE A 434 -7.57 1.07 -28.43
N ALA A 435 -7.69 2.29 -27.91
CA ALA A 435 -6.61 3.18 -27.50
C ALA A 435 -6.72 3.59 -26.03
N LEU A 436 -5.57 3.80 -25.40
CA LEU A 436 -5.50 4.44 -24.08
C LEU A 436 -5.85 5.93 -24.21
N ALA A 437 -6.25 6.55 -23.10
CA ALA A 437 -6.61 7.96 -23.10
C ALA A 437 -5.44 8.84 -23.58
N GLY A 438 -5.67 9.64 -24.62
CA GLY A 438 -4.68 10.55 -25.19
C GLY A 438 -3.78 9.94 -26.28
N GLU A 439 -3.91 8.65 -26.60
CA GLU A 439 -3.18 8.04 -27.71
C GLU A 439 -3.74 8.47 -29.06
N ARG A 440 -2.83 8.72 -30.01
CA ARG A 440 -3.11 8.81 -31.44
C ARG A 440 -2.87 7.46 -32.11
N TRP A 441 -3.30 7.30 -33.36
CA TRP A 441 -3.09 6.04 -34.10
C TRP A 441 -1.61 5.61 -34.19
N CYS A 442 -0.68 6.57 -34.28
CA CYS A 442 0.76 6.26 -34.24
C CYS A 442 1.19 5.65 -32.90
N ASP A 443 0.64 6.13 -31.78
CA ASP A 443 0.95 5.61 -30.45
C ASP A 443 0.35 4.21 -30.27
N VAL A 444 -0.91 4.01 -30.71
CA VAL A 444 -1.59 2.71 -30.68
C VAL A 444 -0.80 1.66 -31.47
N THR A 445 -0.40 1.99 -32.69
CA THR A 445 0.34 1.08 -33.58
C THR A 445 1.74 0.79 -33.05
N HIS A 446 2.46 1.81 -32.57
CA HIS A 446 3.76 1.62 -31.91
C HIS A 446 3.63 0.73 -30.68
N ARG A 447 2.74 1.05 -29.73
CA ARG A 447 2.55 0.30 -28.49
C ARG A 447 2.24 -1.17 -28.75
N ARG A 448 1.34 -1.47 -29.70
CA ARG A 448 1.00 -2.86 -30.06
C ARG A 448 2.18 -3.60 -30.69
N SER A 449 2.96 -2.92 -31.52
CA SER A 449 4.15 -3.51 -32.16
C SER A 449 5.24 -3.79 -31.12
N ARG A 450 5.49 -2.83 -30.23
CA ARG A 450 6.38 -2.95 -29.07
C ARG A 450 5.95 -4.11 -28.17
N TYR A 451 4.66 -4.20 -27.84
CA TYR A 451 4.10 -5.29 -27.03
C TYR A 451 4.36 -6.67 -27.67
N LYS A 452 4.08 -6.84 -28.97
CA LYS A 452 4.34 -8.11 -29.67
C LYS A 452 5.82 -8.50 -29.63
N ALA A 453 6.71 -7.57 -29.98
CA ALA A 453 8.15 -7.80 -29.98
C ALA A 453 8.69 -8.11 -28.57
N GLN A 454 8.23 -7.36 -27.56
CA GLN A 454 8.61 -7.57 -26.16
C GLN A 454 8.13 -8.93 -25.66
N LYS A 455 6.88 -9.30 -25.97
CA LYS A 455 6.32 -10.62 -25.63
C LYS A 455 7.13 -11.75 -26.25
N GLU A 456 7.48 -11.66 -27.52
CA GLU A 456 8.30 -12.67 -28.20
C GLU A 456 9.70 -12.78 -27.58
N LEU A 457 10.35 -11.65 -27.32
CA LEU A 457 11.67 -11.59 -26.69
C LEU A 457 11.68 -12.25 -25.30
N VAL A 458 10.72 -11.90 -24.44
CA VAL A 458 10.59 -12.45 -23.08
C VAL A 458 10.32 -13.95 -23.13
N ASN A 459 9.32 -14.38 -23.93
CA ASN A 459 8.93 -15.79 -23.97
C ASN A 459 9.99 -16.72 -24.56
N SER A 460 10.75 -16.24 -25.54
CA SER A 460 11.86 -17.01 -26.14
C SER A 460 13.08 -17.16 -25.23
N GLY A 461 13.11 -16.46 -24.08
CA GLY A 461 14.25 -16.44 -23.17
C GLY A 461 15.35 -15.47 -23.60
N GLY A 462 15.02 -14.44 -24.40
CA GLY A 462 15.97 -13.41 -24.82
C GLY A 462 16.27 -12.35 -23.76
N VAL A 463 15.64 -12.43 -22.58
CA VAL A 463 15.94 -11.58 -21.41
C VAL A 463 16.49 -12.48 -20.31
N THR A 464 17.80 -12.40 -20.07
CA THR A 464 18.49 -13.27 -19.10
C THR A 464 19.11 -12.51 -17.93
N ASP A 465 19.21 -11.20 -18.03
CA ASP A 465 19.78 -10.32 -17.01
C ASP A 465 18.75 -9.31 -16.50
N ILE A 466 18.92 -8.85 -15.26
CA ILE A 466 17.98 -7.88 -14.66
C ILE A 466 18.05 -6.52 -15.35
N ASN A 467 19.21 -6.11 -15.87
CA ASN A 467 19.35 -4.85 -16.61
C ASN A 467 18.63 -4.90 -17.96
N ASP A 468 18.56 -6.07 -18.59
CA ASP A 468 17.75 -6.28 -19.79
C ASP A 468 16.25 -6.15 -19.44
N ALA A 469 15.82 -6.70 -18.30
CA ALA A 469 14.44 -6.57 -17.82
C ALA A 469 14.06 -5.11 -17.54
N ILE A 470 14.96 -4.31 -16.96
CA ILE A 470 14.80 -2.84 -16.82
C ILE A 470 14.69 -2.17 -18.18
N THR A 471 15.60 -2.50 -19.12
CA THR A 471 15.61 -1.93 -20.47
C THR A 471 14.32 -2.23 -21.23
N GLN A 472 13.76 -3.41 -21.01
CA GLN A 472 12.47 -3.79 -21.55
C GLN A 472 11.29 -3.19 -20.78
N ASN A 473 11.50 -2.50 -19.65
CA ASN A 473 10.44 -1.98 -18.79
C ASN A 473 9.43 -3.08 -18.42
N LEU A 474 9.94 -4.17 -17.84
CA LEU A 474 9.13 -5.26 -17.32
C LEU A 474 8.64 -4.93 -15.90
N ASP A 475 7.60 -5.64 -15.46
CA ASP A 475 7.09 -5.60 -14.09
C ASP A 475 8.08 -6.28 -13.12
N LEU A 476 9.14 -5.55 -12.75
CA LEU A 476 10.24 -6.03 -11.92
C LEU A 476 9.79 -6.38 -10.49
N ALA A 477 8.87 -5.59 -9.92
CA ALA A 477 8.33 -5.85 -8.60
C ALA A 477 7.52 -7.16 -8.58
N GLY A 478 6.66 -7.38 -9.57
CA GLY A 478 5.96 -8.65 -9.73
C GLY A 478 6.91 -9.83 -9.98
N LEU A 479 7.93 -9.65 -10.83
CA LEU A 479 8.95 -10.68 -11.08
C LEU A 479 9.69 -11.09 -9.81
N MET A 480 10.16 -10.11 -9.04
CA MET A 480 10.92 -10.35 -7.81
C MET A 480 10.02 -11.00 -6.74
N THR A 481 8.79 -10.52 -6.60
CA THR A 481 7.80 -11.10 -5.67
C THR A 481 7.53 -12.57 -6.01
N ASP A 482 7.21 -12.88 -7.27
CA ASP A 482 6.94 -14.25 -7.71
C ASP A 482 8.16 -15.15 -7.52
N TYR A 483 9.38 -14.64 -7.78
CA TYR A 483 10.62 -15.38 -7.53
C TYR A 483 10.80 -15.74 -6.06
N LEU A 484 10.53 -14.82 -5.12
CA LEU A 484 10.68 -15.09 -3.69
C LEU A 484 9.72 -16.19 -3.21
N TYR A 485 8.54 -16.32 -3.82
CA TYR A 485 7.66 -17.46 -3.54
C TYR A 485 8.12 -18.78 -4.17
N THR A 486 9.10 -18.78 -5.07
CA THR A 486 9.69 -20.01 -5.64
C THR A 486 10.84 -20.57 -4.81
N LEU A 487 11.28 -19.88 -3.76
CA LEU A 487 12.35 -20.37 -2.88
C LEU A 487 11.99 -21.76 -2.32
N GLY A 488 12.94 -22.67 -2.39
CA GLY A 488 12.73 -24.11 -2.17
C GLY A 488 13.02 -24.58 -0.74
N SER A 489 13.75 -23.79 0.05
CA SER A 489 14.17 -24.19 1.40
C SER A 489 14.14 -23.04 2.41
N ALA A 490 14.13 -23.40 3.70
CA ALA A 490 14.26 -22.42 4.79
C ALA A 490 15.59 -21.66 4.73
N GLU A 491 16.68 -22.31 4.30
CA GLU A 491 17.99 -21.68 4.10
C GLU A 491 17.98 -20.64 2.98
N GLU A 492 17.27 -20.91 1.87
CA GLU A 492 17.07 -19.94 0.80
C GLU A 492 16.24 -18.73 1.28
N CYS A 493 15.16 -18.97 2.02
CA CYS A 493 14.34 -17.91 2.60
C CYS A 493 15.14 -17.06 3.59
N GLN A 494 15.94 -17.69 4.46
CA GLN A 494 16.80 -16.98 5.41
C GLN A 494 17.82 -16.10 4.69
N ARG A 495 18.51 -16.62 3.67
CA ARG A 495 19.46 -15.83 2.87
C ARG A 495 18.79 -14.64 2.19
N ALA A 496 17.60 -14.85 1.60
CA ALA A 496 16.83 -13.77 0.98
C ALA A 496 16.41 -12.71 2.02
N PHE A 497 15.95 -13.13 3.20
CA PHE A 497 15.59 -12.24 4.30
C PHE A 497 16.79 -11.42 4.80
N GLU A 498 17.95 -12.05 4.95
CA GLU A 498 19.19 -11.38 5.36
C GLU A 498 19.63 -10.33 4.33
N VAL A 499 19.52 -10.64 3.04
CA VAL A 499 19.78 -9.68 1.95
C VAL A 499 18.87 -8.47 2.08
N LEU A 500 17.56 -8.67 2.18
CA LEU A 500 16.58 -7.57 2.32
C LEU A 500 16.88 -6.74 3.58
N ARG A 501 17.14 -7.39 4.72
CA ARG A 501 17.44 -6.72 6.00
C ARG A 501 18.73 -5.92 5.98
N SER A 502 19.71 -6.34 5.17
CA SER A 502 21.00 -5.66 5.02
C SER A 502 20.97 -4.46 4.07
N LEU A 503 19.85 -4.22 3.38
CA LEU A 503 19.73 -3.15 2.41
C LEU A 503 19.69 -1.79 3.13
N THR A 504 20.54 -0.87 2.68
CA THR A 504 20.52 0.52 3.14
C THR A 504 20.16 1.42 1.98
N ILE A 505 19.10 2.22 2.14
CA ILE A 505 18.68 3.20 1.14
C ILE A 505 19.15 4.58 1.59
N CYS A 506 19.85 5.28 0.70
CA CYS A 506 20.30 6.64 0.92
C CYS A 506 19.62 7.55 -0.12
N ASP A 507 18.71 8.40 0.33
CA ASP A 507 18.15 9.48 -0.49
C ASP A 507 18.71 10.82 0.02
N PRO A 508 19.77 11.36 -0.64
CA PRO A 508 20.36 12.63 -0.24
C PRO A 508 19.45 13.83 -0.48
N THR A 509 18.31 13.65 -1.16
CA THR A 509 17.35 14.68 -1.57
C THR A 509 15.93 14.35 -1.12
N VAL A 510 15.81 13.73 0.06
CA VAL A 510 14.58 13.09 0.57
C VAL A 510 13.32 13.96 0.52
N GLY A 511 13.45 15.30 0.57
CA GLY A 511 12.33 16.21 0.35
C GLY A 511 11.11 15.83 1.21
N SER A 512 9.96 15.59 0.56
CA SER A 512 8.72 15.15 1.22
C SER A 512 8.66 13.66 1.59
N GLY A 513 9.72 12.90 1.36
CA GLY A 513 9.79 11.46 1.60
C GLY A 513 9.15 10.60 0.52
N ALA A 514 8.71 11.16 -0.61
CA ALA A 514 7.98 10.42 -1.65
C ALA A 514 8.76 9.21 -2.20
N PHE A 515 10.09 9.33 -2.34
CA PHE A 515 10.95 8.21 -2.73
C PHE A 515 11.11 7.16 -1.64
N LEU A 516 11.14 7.55 -0.37
CA LEU A 516 11.19 6.58 0.75
C LEU A 516 9.87 5.82 0.87
N LEU A 517 8.73 6.49 0.68
CA LEU A 517 7.43 5.83 0.62
C LEU A 517 7.35 4.88 -0.58
N ALA A 518 7.81 5.32 -1.77
CA ALA A 518 7.89 4.44 -2.93
C ALA A 518 8.86 3.26 -2.72
N ALA A 519 9.94 3.45 -1.97
CA ALA A 519 10.85 2.37 -1.61
C ALA A 519 10.19 1.35 -0.67
N LEU A 520 9.38 1.82 0.28
CA LEU A 520 8.57 0.94 1.14
C LEU A 520 7.56 0.14 0.30
N ASP A 521 6.85 0.78 -0.64
CA ASP A 521 5.94 0.11 -1.57
C ASP A 521 6.65 -0.98 -2.40
N VAL A 522 7.95 -0.85 -2.67
CA VAL A 522 8.75 -1.88 -3.36
C VAL A 522 9.19 -2.98 -2.39
N LEU A 523 9.63 -2.63 -1.18
CA LEU A 523 10.24 -3.58 -0.24
C LEU A 523 9.22 -4.40 0.55
N ASP A 524 8.11 -3.82 0.99
CA ASP A 524 7.10 -4.50 1.81
C ASP A 524 6.56 -5.79 1.14
N PRO A 525 6.22 -5.79 -0.16
CA PRO A 525 5.83 -7.02 -0.86
C PRO A 525 6.93 -8.09 -0.89
N LEU A 526 8.21 -7.69 -0.98
CA LEU A 526 9.33 -8.63 -1.00
C LEU A 526 9.55 -9.27 0.38
N TYR A 527 9.49 -8.48 1.45
CA TYR A 527 9.56 -8.97 2.82
C TYR A 527 8.40 -9.92 3.12
N THR A 528 7.19 -9.53 2.75
CA THR A 528 5.99 -10.36 2.91
C THR A 528 6.14 -11.67 2.14
N ALA A 529 6.63 -11.63 0.90
CA ALA A 529 6.85 -12.84 0.11
C ALA A 529 7.82 -13.83 0.75
N VAL A 530 8.93 -13.35 1.30
CA VAL A 530 9.90 -14.21 2.00
C VAL A 530 9.31 -14.78 3.29
N ALA A 531 8.59 -13.97 4.06
CA ALA A 531 7.97 -14.39 5.32
C ALA A 531 6.88 -15.44 5.07
N ASP A 532 5.92 -15.14 4.19
CA ASP A 532 4.84 -16.04 3.79
C ASP A 532 5.43 -17.37 3.26
N ARG A 533 6.45 -17.29 2.40
CA ARG A 533 7.08 -18.48 1.83
C ARG A 533 7.78 -19.34 2.89
N ALA A 534 8.44 -18.72 3.84
CA ALA A 534 9.08 -19.44 4.93
C ALA A 534 8.06 -20.10 5.86
N GLU A 535 6.93 -19.46 6.14
CA GLU A 535 5.81 -20.05 6.87
C GLU A 535 5.20 -21.25 6.13
N GLU A 536 5.01 -21.15 4.81
CA GLU A 536 4.55 -22.26 3.96
C GLU A 536 5.49 -23.48 4.06
N ILE A 537 6.82 -23.24 4.06
CA ILE A 537 7.83 -24.31 4.18
C ILE A 537 7.82 -24.92 5.60
N ALA A 538 7.72 -24.10 6.64
CA ALA A 538 7.70 -24.54 8.04
C ALA A 538 6.44 -25.35 8.39
N GLY A 539 5.27 -24.92 7.91
CA GLY A 539 4.00 -25.64 8.08
C GLY A 539 3.97 -27.05 7.49
N GLY A 540 4.94 -27.39 6.63
CA GLY A 540 5.17 -28.73 6.07
C GLY A 540 6.02 -29.67 6.94
N GLY A 541 6.53 -29.25 8.10
CA GLY A 541 7.26 -30.10 9.05
C GLY A 541 8.65 -29.61 9.49
N GLY A 542 8.87 -28.30 9.61
CA GLY A 542 10.10 -27.73 10.17
C GLY A 542 9.80 -26.65 11.20
N ASP A 543 10.59 -26.59 12.29
CA ASP A 543 10.47 -25.57 13.33
C ASP A 543 10.47 -24.15 12.72
N CYS A 544 9.48 -23.33 13.11
CA CYS A 544 9.40 -21.92 12.73
C CYS A 544 10.69 -21.17 13.15
N LEU A 545 11.30 -20.46 12.20
CA LEU A 545 12.51 -19.64 12.38
C LEU A 545 12.21 -18.15 12.66
N PHE A 546 10.98 -17.80 13.00
CA PHE A 546 10.57 -16.42 13.33
C PHE A 546 10.03 -16.30 14.74
#